data_AF-A0A0K9PT02-F1
#
_entry.id   AF-A0A0K9PT02-F1
#
_cell.length_a   1.000
_cell.length_b   1.000
_cell.length_c   1.000
_cell.angle_alpha   90.00
_cell.angle_beta   90.00
_cell.angle_gamma   90.00
#
_symmetry.space_group_name_H-M   'P 1'
#
loop_
_entity.id
_entity.type
_entity.pdbx_description
1 polymer ?
#
loop_
_entity_poly.entity_id
_entity_poly.type
_entity_poly.pdbx_seq_one_letter_code
_entity_poly.pdbx_strand_id
1 'polypeptide(L)'
;MMGMLKCQLRSSAIVHLQGQEPIILNSLLGYVGESDAGLAAFSRGCPCLKKLEFRGCCFSETALLVAMKKLKSLKYIWVQGHNIGSEWGREEGVPIILPYWNIEFIPTRRVDCDDDDGYVEMPAQIIGYRSLAGTRTDHPQFVVGLRRRK
;
A
#
# COMPACT_ATOMS: atom_id res chain seq x y z
N MET A 1 -13.06 -1.05 -29.29
CA MET A 1 -14.05 -0.92 -28.21
C MET A 1 -13.37 -0.17 -27.07
N MET A 2 -13.53 1.15 -27.07
CA MET A 2 -12.80 2.09 -26.22
C MET A 2 -13.67 2.37 -24.98
N GLY A 3 -13.48 1.58 -23.92
CA GLY A 3 -14.21 1.69 -22.66
C GLY A 3 -13.40 2.53 -21.67
N MET A 4 -13.72 3.82 -21.60
CA MET A 4 -13.10 4.82 -20.74
C MET A 4 -13.08 4.43 -19.26
N LEU A 5 -11.92 4.73 -18.65
CA LEU A 5 -11.71 4.89 -17.22
C LEU A 5 -12.92 5.56 -16.54
N LYS A 6 -13.53 4.86 -15.59
CA LYS A 6 -13.98 5.47 -14.34
C LYS A 6 -13.15 4.90 -13.21
N CYS A 7 -11.87 5.29 -13.18
CA CYS A 7 -11.17 5.46 -11.94
C CYS A 7 -12.03 6.40 -11.07
N GLN A 8 -12.72 5.89 -10.05
CA GLN A 8 -13.06 6.74 -8.91
C GLN A 8 -11.78 7.03 -8.14
N LEU A 9 -10.85 7.75 -8.79
CA LEU A 9 -9.84 8.53 -8.11
C LEU A 9 -10.61 9.64 -7.40
N ARG A 10 -11.01 9.44 -6.15
CA ARG A 10 -11.23 10.58 -5.25
C ARG A 10 -9.84 11.16 -4.96
N SER A 11 -9.34 11.92 -5.93
CA SER A 11 -8.04 12.57 -5.85
C SER A 11 -8.17 13.79 -4.96
N SER A 12 -7.53 13.79 -3.80
CA SER A 12 -7.41 14.99 -2.96
C SER A 12 -6.21 15.87 -3.35
N ALA A 13 -5.53 15.61 -4.47
CA ALA A 13 -4.45 16.49 -4.94
C ALA A 13 -4.11 16.27 -6.43
N ILE A 14 -4.90 16.87 -7.33
CA ILE A 14 -4.41 17.26 -8.65
C ILE A 14 -4.08 18.74 -8.55
N VAL A 15 -2.78 19.09 -8.57
CA VAL A 15 -2.37 20.49 -8.77
C VAL A 15 -2.49 20.73 -10.28
N HIS A 16 -3.54 21.44 -10.68
CA HIS A 16 -3.80 21.77 -12.08
C HIS A 16 -2.96 23.00 -12.47
N LEU A 17 -1.76 22.78 -12.99
CA LEU A 17 -1.00 23.80 -13.72
C LEU A 17 -1.35 23.63 -15.20
N GLN A 18 -2.04 24.63 -15.77
CA GLN A 18 -2.51 24.63 -17.15
C GLN A 18 -1.34 24.31 -18.11
N GLY A 19 -1.41 23.19 -18.83
CA GLY A 19 -0.46 22.82 -19.88
C GLY A 19 0.66 21.83 -19.50
N GLN A 20 0.71 21.33 -18.26
CA GLN A 20 1.59 20.21 -17.87
C GLN A 20 0.76 18.98 -17.48
N GLU A 21 1.22 17.79 -17.89
CA GLU A 21 0.69 16.51 -17.39
C GLU A 21 0.63 16.54 -15.85
N PRO A 22 -0.51 16.15 -15.24
CA PRO A 22 -0.71 16.31 -13.81
C PRO A 22 0.31 15.50 -13.01
N ILE A 23 1.07 16.18 -12.14
CA ILE A 23 2.01 15.52 -11.22
C ILE A 23 1.20 14.87 -10.10
N ILE A 24 1.00 13.55 -10.20
CA ILE A 24 0.30 12.78 -9.18
C ILE A 24 1.24 12.55 -8.00
N LEU A 25 0.90 13.13 -6.84
CA LEU A 25 1.64 12.97 -5.60
C LEU A 25 1.01 11.95 -4.64
N ASN A 26 -0.31 11.82 -4.65
CA ASN A 26 -1.06 10.93 -3.77
C ASN A 26 -2.09 10.17 -4.58
N SER A 27 -2.26 8.88 -4.32
CA SER A 27 -3.27 8.05 -4.98
C SER A 27 -3.90 7.06 -4.01
N LEU A 28 -5.23 6.95 -4.08
CA LEU A 28 -6.03 5.93 -3.41
C LEU A 28 -6.72 5.10 -4.50
N LEU A 29 -6.49 3.79 -4.45
CA LEU A 29 -6.95 2.83 -5.43
C LEU A 29 -7.81 1.77 -4.72
N GLY A 30 -9.11 1.75 -5.04
CA GLY A 30 -10.09 0.85 -4.41
C GLY A 30 -10.76 -0.05 -5.45
N TYR A 31 -10.70 -1.37 -5.27
CA TYR A 31 -11.32 -2.37 -6.16
C TYR A 31 -10.97 -2.15 -7.65
N VAL A 32 -9.71 -1.80 -7.91
CA VAL A 32 -9.19 -1.57 -9.27
C VAL A 32 -8.10 -2.57 -9.62
N GLY A 33 -7.90 -2.74 -10.92
CA GLY A 33 -6.91 -3.63 -11.48
C GLY A 33 -7.43 -5.06 -11.56
N GLU A 34 -7.01 -5.75 -12.62
CA GLU A 34 -7.34 -7.15 -12.86
C GLU A 34 -6.13 -8.06 -12.64
N SER A 35 -4.92 -7.47 -12.67
CA SER A 35 -3.65 -8.19 -12.53
C SER A 35 -2.51 -7.26 -12.13
N ASP A 36 -1.39 -7.86 -11.72
CA ASP A 36 -0.12 -7.21 -11.41
C ASP A 36 0.42 -6.33 -12.54
N ALA A 37 0.07 -6.64 -13.80
CA ALA A 37 0.47 -5.83 -14.95
C ALA A 37 -0.08 -4.40 -14.86
N GLY A 38 -1.29 -4.22 -14.33
CA GLY A 38 -1.89 -2.91 -14.10
C GLY A 38 -1.10 -2.07 -13.11
N LEU A 39 -0.69 -2.67 -11.99
CA LEU A 39 0.16 -2.02 -10.99
C LEU A 39 1.56 -1.70 -11.54
N ALA A 40 2.13 -2.61 -12.34
CA ALA A 40 3.40 -2.38 -13.01
C ALA A 40 3.35 -1.23 -14.02
N ALA A 41 2.23 -1.04 -14.73
CA ALA A 41 2.01 0.10 -15.61
C ALA A 41 1.83 1.40 -14.82
N PHE A 42 0.98 1.38 -13.78
CA PHE A 42 0.74 2.50 -12.89
C PHE A 42 2.05 3.05 -12.28
N SER A 43 2.91 2.15 -11.78
CA SER A 43 4.20 2.53 -11.18
C SER A 43 5.19 3.16 -12.15
N ARG A 44 5.04 2.97 -13.47
CA ARG A 44 5.84 3.67 -14.49
C ARG A 44 5.29 5.06 -14.81
N GLY A 45 3.97 5.24 -14.76
CA GLY A 45 3.31 6.51 -15.10
C GLY A 45 3.38 7.57 -14.00
N CYS A 46 3.65 7.20 -12.74
CA CYS A 46 3.58 8.12 -11.59
C CYS A 46 4.93 8.27 -10.85
N PRO A 47 6.02 8.75 -11.49
CA PRO A 47 7.35 8.79 -10.88
C PRO A 47 7.46 9.71 -9.64
N CYS A 48 6.58 10.70 -9.53
CA CYS A 48 6.54 11.67 -8.43
C CYS A 48 5.63 11.24 -7.26
N LEU A 49 5.00 10.06 -7.33
CA LEU A 49 4.07 9.60 -6.31
C LEU A 49 4.77 9.45 -4.95
N LYS A 50 4.21 10.08 -3.92
CA LYS A 50 4.71 10.10 -2.54
C LYS A 50 3.88 9.22 -1.60
N LYS A 51 2.57 9.14 -1.82
CA LYS A 51 1.63 8.37 -0.99
C LYS A 51 0.77 7.47 -1.88
N LEU A 52 0.67 6.20 -1.53
CA LEU A 52 -0.14 5.22 -2.24
C LEU A 52 -0.99 4.40 -1.27
N GLU A 53 -2.27 4.27 -1.56
CA GLU A 53 -3.22 3.53 -0.72
C GLU A 53 -4.02 2.55 -1.59
N PHE A 54 -4.12 1.30 -1.15
CA PHE A 54 -4.86 0.24 -1.82
C PHE A 54 -5.93 -0.35 -0.92
N ARG A 55 -7.13 -0.57 -1.46
CA ARG A 55 -8.19 -1.33 -0.79
C ARG A 55 -8.85 -2.31 -1.75
N GLY A 56 -8.95 -3.58 -1.36
CA GLY A 56 -9.68 -4.59 -2.14
C GLY A 56 -9.15 -4.79 -3.57
N CYS A 57 -7.85 -4.60 -3.78
CA CYS A 57 -7.19 -4.81 -5.07
C CYS A 57 -6.56 -6.21 -5.12
N CYS A 58 -6.38 -6.77 -6.32
CA CYS A 58 -5.90 -8.13 -6.53
C CYS A 58 -4.39 -8.23 -6.89
N PHE A 59 -3.54 -7.31 -6.41
CA PHE A 59 -2.12 -7.27 -6.77
C PHE A 59 -1.23 -8.09 -5.84
N SER A 60 -0.41 -9.02 -6.34
CA SER A 60 0.47 -9.85 -5.50
C SER A 60 1.47 -9.06 -4.63
N GLU A 61 2.00 -9.71 -3.60
CA GLU A 61 3.10 -9.19 -2.77
C GLU A 61 4.31 -8.78 -3.62
N THR A 62 4.73 -9.68 -4.50
CA THR A 62 5.83 -9.43 -5.44
C THR A 62 5.58 -8.19 -6.29
N ALA A 63 4.36 -8.03 -6.81
CA ALA A 63 4.01 -6.85 -7.61
C ALA A 63 4.05 -5.55 -6.80
N LEU A 64 3.61 -5.59 -5.54
CA LEU A 64 3.72 -4.45 -4.63
C LEU A 64 5.18 -4.04 -4.42
N LEU A 65 6.06 -5.01 -4.13
CA LEU A 65 7.48 -4.76 -3.92
C LEU A 65 8.15 -4.20 -5.18
N VAL A 66 7.82 -4.73 -6.36
CA VAL A 66 8.30 -4.22 -7.65
C VAL A 66 7.82 -2.78 -7.89
N ALA A 67 6.56 -2.49 -7.59
CA ALA A 67 6.01 -1.14 -7.72
C ALA A 67 6.68 -0.16 -6.78
N MET A 68 6.86 -0.52 -5.50
CA MET A 68 7.59 0.29 -4.51
C MET A 68 9.04 0.57 -4.93
N LYS A 69 9.71 -0.42 -5.54
CA LYS A 69 11.07 -0.25 -6.07
C LYS A 69 11.12 0.72 -7.26
N LYS A 70 10.09 0.74 -8.10
CA LYS A 70 9.96 1.64 -9.27
C LYS A 70 9.58 3.07 -8.87
N LEU A 71 8.68 3.22 -7.90
CA LEU A 71 8.21 4.51 -7.40
C LEU A 71 9.24 5.17 -6.48
N LYS A 72 10.27 5.79 -7.07
CA LYS A 72 11.42 6.34 -6.33
C LYS A 72 11.06 7.40 -5.30
N SER A 73 10.02 8.18 -5.58
CA SER A 73 9.53 9.26 -4.70
C SER A 73 8.61 8.76 -3.57
N LEU A 74 8.23 7.48 -3.57
CA LEU A 74 7.26 6.93 -2.63
C LEU A 74 7.82 6.94 -1.22
N LYS A 75 7.02 7.48 -0.28
CA LYS A 75 7.36 7.63 1.14
C LYS A 75 6.42 6.87 2.05
N TYR A 76 5.20 6.60 1.59
CA TYR A 76 4.15 5.94 2.37
C TYR A 76 3.34 5.02 1.46
N ILE A 77 3.01 3.85 1.99
CA ILE A 77 2.06 2.92 1.39
C ILE A 77 1.13 2.33 2.44
N TRP A 78 -0.14 2.14 2.07
CA TRP A 78 -1.10 1.39 2.87
C TRP A 78 -1.87 0.42 1.98
N VAL A 79 -2.10 -0.79 2.46
CA VAL A 79 -2.85 -1.84 1.74
C VAL A 79 -3.82 -2.48 2.72
N GLN A 80 -5.06 -2.68 2.31
CA GLN A 80 -6.08 -3.40 3.07
C GLN A 80 -6.89 -4.35 2.18
N GLY A 81 -7.29 -5.49 2.75
CA GLY A 81 -8.27 -6.39 2.10
C GLY A 81 -7.71 -7.07 0.86
N HIS A 82 -6.40 -7.29 0.87
CA HIS A 82 -5.73 -8.16 -0.08
C HIS A 82 -5.61 -9.56 0.54
N ASN A 83 -5.40 -10.61 -0.26
CA ASN A 83 -5.01 -11.95 0.22
C ASN A 83 -3.58 -11.90 0.80
N ILE A 84 -3.37 -10.97 1.74
CA ILE A 84 -2.18 -10.82 2.56
C ILE A 84 -2.31 -11.97 3.56
N GLY A 85 -1.94 -13.15 3.09
CA GLY A 85 -1.95 -14.35 3.91
C GLY A 85 -1.04 -14.16 5.12
N SER A 86 -1.12 -15.12 6.05
CA SER A 86 -0.23 -15.19 7.22
C SER A 86 1.28 -15.23 6.88
N GLU A 87 1.62 -15.28 5.59
CA GLU A 87 2.96 -15.39 5.04
C GLU A 87 3.57 -14.07 4.55
N TRP A 88 2.84 -12.94 4.63
CA TRP A 88 3.38 -11.64 4.22
C TRP A 88 4.69 -11.33 4.94
N GLY A 89 5.74 -11.01 4.18
CA GLY A 89 7.07 -10.77 4.75
C GLY A 89 7.84 -12.02 5.22
N ARG A 90 7.33 -13.24 4.97
CA ARG A 90 8.10 -14.49 5.16
C ARG A 90 9.05 -14.77 4.00
N GLU A 91 8.82 -14.18 2.82
CA GLU A 91 9.80 -14.26 1.73
C GLU A 91 11.12 -13.62 2.17
N GLU A 92 12.16 -14.44 2.19
CA GLU A 92 13.54 -14.02 2.41
C GLU A 92 13.95 -13.00 1.33
N GLY A 93 13.90 -11.70 1.65
CA GLY A 93 14.37 -10.66 0.72
C GLY A 93 13.69 -9.31 0.82
N VAL A 94 12.48 -9.21 1.39
CA VAL A 94 11.77 -7.92 1.58
C VAL A 94 12.63 -6.86 2.28
N PRO A 95 13.35 -7.17 3.37
CA PRO A 95 14.19 -6.19 4.07
C PRO A 95 15.46 -5.80 3.28
N ILE A 96 15.86 -6.58 2.28
CA ILE A 96 17.02 -6.29 1.41
C ILE A 96 16.62 -5.28 0.33
N ILE A 97 15.39 -5.38 -0.20
CA ILE A 97 14.91 -4.60 -1.34
C ILE A 97 14.57 -3.15 -0.96
N LEU A 98 14.25 -2.87 0.31
CA LEU A 98 13.70 -1.58 0.77
C LEU A 98 14.45 -0.98 1.97
N PRO A 99 15.69 -0.47 1.79
CA PRO A 99 16.65 -0.20 2.88
C PRO A 99 16.31 0.89 3.91
N TYR A 100 15.19 1.59 3.79
CA TYR A 100 14.75 2.63 4.74
C TYR A 100 13.25 2.55 5.03
N TRP A 101 12.63 1.42 4.68
CA TRP A 101 11.22 1.22 4.91
C TRP A 101 11.02 0.46 6.21
N ASN A 102 10.17 1.02 7.05
CA ASN A 102 9.48 0.24 8.06
C ASN A 102 8.23 -0.33 7.38
N ILE A 103 8.07 -1.64 7.47
CA ILE A 103 6.87 -2.33 7.01
C ILE A 103 6.24 -2.99 8.23
N GLU A 104 4.97 -2.69 8.45
CA GLU A 104 4.17 -3.16 9.57
C GLU A 104 2.97 -3.93 9.02
N PHE A 105 2.82 -5.16 9.48
CA PHE A 105 1.67 -6.00 9.20
C PHE A 105 0.69 -5.93 10.37
N ILE A 106 -0.57 -5.69 10.05
CA ILE A 106 -1.69 -5.72 10.99
C ILE A 106 -2.57 -6.90 10.56
N PRO A 107 -2.66 -7.97 11.36
CA PRO A 107 -3.45 -9.14 11.00
C PRO A 107 -4.95 -8.81 10.99
N THR A 108 -5.72 -9.68 10.33
CA THR A 108 -7.19 -9.66 10.43
C THR A 108 -7.58 -9.77 11.90
N ARG A 109 -8.47 -8.90 12.35
CA ARG A 109 -8.97 -8.89 13.73
C ARG A 109 -10.45 -8.57 13.77
N ARG A 110 -11.11 -9.08 14.80
CA ARG A 110 -12.47 -8.67 15.15
C ARG A 110 -12.40 -7.43 16.02
N VAL A 111 -13.28 -6.49 15.74
CA VAL A 111 -13.44 -5.26 16.50
C VAL A 111 -14.87 -5.23 16.99
N ASP A 112 -15.04 -5.26 18.30
CA ASP A 112 -16.36 -5.15 18.92
C ASP A 112 -16.94 -3.77 18.61
N CYS A 113 -18.22 -3.70 18.30
CA CYS A 113 -18.92 -2.43 18.13
C CYS A 113 -19.49 -1.97 19.48
N ASP A 114 -19.27 -0.70 19.82
CA ASP A 114 -19.70 -0.15 21.12
C ASP A 114 -21.23 -0.14 21.31
N ASP A 115 -22.01 -0.31 20.22
CA ASP A 115 -23.47 -0.13 20.20
C ASP A 115 -24.29 -1.41 19.90
N ASP A 116 -23.66 -2.57 19.63
CA ASP A 116 -24.35 -3.84 19.32
C ASP A 116 -23.48 -5.05 19.76
N ASP A 117 -24.10 -6.21 20.09
CA ASP A 117 -23.41 -7.50 20.37
C ASP A 117 -22.73 -8.11 19.12
N GLY A 118 -22.38 -7.26 18.16
CA GLY A 118 -21.73 -7.62 16.91
C GLY A 118 -20.21 -7.42 16.97
N TYR A 119 -19.55 -7.94 15.94
CA TYR A 119 -18.15 -7.61 15.67
C TYR A 119 -17.98 -7.26 14.19
N VAL A 120 -17.11 -6.30 13.90
CA VAL A 120 -16.65 -6.02 12.55
C VAL A 120 -15.33 -6.76 12.34
N GLU A 121 -15.29 -7.65 11.35
CA GLU A 121 -14.03 -8.23 10.90
C GLU A 121 -13.25 -7.18 10.10
N MET A 122 -12.14 -6.74 10.67
CA MET A 122 -11.22 -5.81 10.02
C MET A 122 -10.20 -6.63 9.22
N PRO A 123 -10.15 -6.49 7.88
CA PRO A 123 -9.19 -7.22 7.07
C PRO A 123 -7.76 -6.86 7.42
N ALA A 124 -6.84 -7.79 7.17
CA ALA A 124 -5.41 -7.57 7.30
C ALA A 124 -4.96 -6.34 6.51
N GLN A 125 -3.94 -5.67 7.06
CA GLN A 125 -3.39 -4.44 6.51
C GLN A 125 -1.87 -4.47 6.51
N ILE A 126 -1.29 -3.76 5.55
CA ILE A 126 0.14 -3.46 5.51
C ILE A 126 0.29 -1.95 5.53
N ILE A 127 1.16 -1.48 6.40
CA ILE A 127 1.61 -0.09 6.41
C ILE A 127 3.10 -0.11 6.09
N GLY A 128 3.50 0.64 5.09
CA GLY A 128 4.90 0.90 4.80
C GLY A 128 5.18 2.39 4.88
N TYR A 129 6.28 2.77 5.52
CA TYR A 129 6.73 4.16 5.53
C TYR A 129 8.25 4.25 5.57
N ARG A 130 8.79 5.27 4.91
CA ARG A 130 10.22 5.56 5.01
C ARG A 130 10.55 6.21 6.35
N SER A 131 11.60 5.73 7.00
CA SER A 131 12.08 6.27 8.27
C SER A 131 13.61 6.27 8.31
N LEU A 132 14.19 7.35 8.86
CA LEU A 132 15.60 7.40 9.25
C LEU A 132 15.79 6.98 10.72
N ALA A 133 14.72 6.93 11.51
CA ALA A 133 14.75 6.53 12.91
C ALA A 133 14.73 5.00 13.11
N GLY A 134 14.58 4.22 12.03
CA GLY A 134 14.34 2.78 12.11
C GLY A 134 12.92 2.47 12.59
N THR A 135 12.69 1.21 12.99
CA THR A 135 11.38 0.67 13.39
C THR A 135 10.90 1.28 14.71
N ARG A 136 9.62 1.66 14.79
CA ARG A 136 8.99 2.16 16.03
C ARG A 136 8.91 1.07 17.10
N THR A 137 8.92 1.45 18.38
CA THR A 137 8.88 0.51 19.52
C THR A 137 7.57 0.58 20.31
N ASP A 138 6.72 1.55 20.01
CA ASP A 138 5.46 1.86 20.68
C ASP A 138 4.24 1.33 19.89
N HIS A 139 4.41 0.28 19.08
CA HIS A 139 3.30 -0.32 18.33
C HIS A 139 2.49 -1.28 19.24
N PRO A 140 1.17 -1.43 19.04
CA PRO A 140 0.38 -2.45 19.73
C PRO A 140 0.93 -3.86 19.51
N GLN A 141 0.61 -4.78 20.43
CA GLN A 141 1.10 -6.18 20.38
C GLN A 141 0.69 -6.94 19.12
N PHE A 142 -0.46 -6.59 18.53
CA PHE A 142 -0.95 -7.21 17.30
C PHE A 142 -0.21 -6.73 16.04
N VAL A 143 0.59 -5.66 16.11
CA VAL A 143 1.35 -5.15 14.97
C VAL A 143 2.66 -5.91 14.85
N VAL A 144 2.91 -6.49 13.68
CA VAL A 144 4.13 -7.25 13.38
C VAL A 144 5.02 -6.43 12.45
N GLY A 145 6.14 -5.92 12.96
CA GLY A 145 7.13 -5.21 12.17
C GLY A 145 8.07 -6.17 11.42
N LEU A 146 8.24 -5.96 10.12
CA LEU A 146 9.24 -6.63 9.28
C LEU A 146 10.63 -6.07 9.64
N ARG A 147 11.38 -6.80 10.47
CA ARG A 147 12.75 -6.42 10.86
C ARG A 147 13.76 -6.92 9.83
N ARG A 148 14.80 -6.12 9.56
CA ARG A 148 16.01 -6.63 8.89
C ARG A 148 16.64 -7.67 9.81
N ARG A 149 16.79 -8.92 9.35
CA ARG A 149 17.75 -9.83 9.99
C ARG A 149 19.14 -9.25 9.75
N LYS A 150 19.90 -9.09 10.84
CA LYS A 150 21.31 -8.65 10.79
C LYS A 150 22.17 -9.74 10.16
#